data_AF-A0A7C3BJK3-F1
#
_entry.id   AF-A0A7C3BJK3-F1
#
_cell.length_a   1.000
_cell.length_b   1.000
_cell.length_c   1.000
_cell.angle_alpha   90.00
_cell.angle_beta   90.00
_cell.angle_gamma   90.00
#
_symmetry.space_group_name_H-M   'P 1'
#
loop_
_entity.id
_entity.type
_entity.pdbx_description
1 polymer ?
#
loop_
_entity_poly.entity_id
_entity_poly.type
_entity_poly.pdbx_seq_one_letter_code
_entity_poly.pdbx_strand_id
1 'polypeptide(L)'
;NLWNLTRRYAPELKLITSGGNKREALCRRRNHNSHLEMARHTPGSMSMSRIQKKLKESRPVPEHQNFLNLEHLGFTEEGAILPFHLEFRFPDPDLSPTSVTAKTFLFLAMLLKAVDLSQYGVIHVGKIVPWRRKIELLNMLSNNDGNLATSDTSAVSDDIIEELRQGSYELLDLLAPIFDRLDDNPALDVLLSLAETPISLLRCAGYDWDEIEARLAERAVPDEVGLDDTDRRLMQRIELGEWANQPSADAWQWRAARELYLTPQELERRLGQLDALRGLRWDTRQGTMVFTS
;
A
#
# COMPACT_ATOMS: atom_id res chain seq x y z
N ASN A 1 13.74 1.19 -10.33
CA ASN A 1 12.61 2.02 -9.86
C ASN A 1 12.14 1.74 -8.43
N LEU A 2 12.25 0.52 -7.89
CA LEU A 2 11.84 0.21 -6.51
C LEU A 2 12.48 1.14 -5.47
N TRP A 3 13.78 1.40 -5.61
CA TRP A 3 14.51 2.38 -4.79
C TRP A 3 13.87 3.77 -4.79
N ASN A 4 13.48 4.29 -5.96
CA ASN A 4 12.85 5.60 -6.07
C ASN A 4 11.40 5.62 -5.61
N LEU A 5 10.65 4.53 -5.84
CA LEU A 5 9.29 4.39 -5.32
C LEU A 5 9.31 4.38 -3.78
N THR A 6 10.22 3.61 -3.19
CA THR A 6 10.43 3.57 -1.74
C THR A 6 10.83 4.94 -1.22
N ARG A 7 11.78 5.64 -1.88
CA ARG A 7 12.16 7.01 -1.49
C ARG A 7 10.99 7.98 -1.52
N ARG A 8 10.15 7.92 -2.55
CA ARG A 8 9.00 8.83 -2.73
C ARG A 8 8.01 8.72 -1.58
N TYR A 9 7.75 7.50 -1.12
CA TYR A 9 6.74 7.21 -0.10
C TYR A 9 7.33 6.77 1.23
N ALA A 10 8.61 7.04 1.49
CA ALA A 10 9.31 6.54 2.67
C ALA A 10 8.67 7.00 4.01
N PRO A 11 8.25 8.26 4.20
CA PRO A 11 7.52 8.65 5.41
C PRO A 11 6.22 7.87 5.60
N GLU A 12 5.46 7.70 4.52
CA GLU A 12 4.17 7.01 4.52
C GLU A 12 4.35 5.53 4.85
N LEU A 13 5.32 4.88 4.20
CA LEU A 13 5.71 3.51 4.51
C LEU A 13 6.12 3.36 5.97
N LYS A 14 6.85 4.34 6.52
CA LYS A 14 7.25 4.32 7.92
C LYS A 14 6.04 4.46 8.86
N LEU A 15 5.04 5.26 8.49
CA LEU A 15 3.81 5.39 9.26
C LEU A 15 2.95 4.10 9.19
N ILE A 16 2.61 3.60 8.00
CA ILE A 16 1.77 2.39 7.82
C ILE A 16 2.39 1.18 8.53
N THR A 17 3.72 1.11 8.59
CA THR A 17 4.45 0.00 9.22
C THR A 17 4.96 0.29 10.63
N SER A 18 4.50 1.40 11.24
CA SER A 18 4.88 1.77 12.60
C SER A 18 4.19 0.88 13.65
N GLY A 19 4.93 0.56 14.72
CA GLY A 19 4.52 -0.42 15.73
C GLY A 19 4.76 0.02 17.17
N GLY A 20 5.12 1.28 17.40
CA GLY A 20 5.31 1.86 18.73
C GLY A 20 4.04 1.86 19.58
N ASN A 21 4.14 2.20 20.86
CA ASN A 21 2.99 2.15 21.79
C ASN A 21 2.75 3.45 22.56
N LYS A 22 3.44 4.53 22.20
CA LYS A 22 3.26 5.87 22.80
C LYS A 22 3.37 6.93 21.72
N ARG A 23 2.71 8.08 21.92
CA ARG A 23 2.64 9.16 20.93
C ARG A 23 4.02 9.77 20.66
N GLU A 24 4.86 9.82 21.67
CA GLU A 24 6.25 10.24 21.63
C GLU A 24 7.23 9.13 21.16
N ALA A 25 6.72 7.93 20.87
CA ALA A 25 7.53 6.77 20.47
C ALA A 25 6.79 5.88 19.45
N LEU A 26 6.22 6.48 18.40
CA LEU A 26 5.43 5.77 17.37
C LEU A 26 6.28 4.77 16.57
N CYS A 27 7.55 5.07 16.39
CA CYS A 27 8.44 4.37 15.49
C CYS A 27 9.69 3.84 16.20
N ARG A 28 10.26 2.75 15.69
CA ARG A 28 11.58 2.27 16.12
C ARG A 28 12.67 3.29 15.83
N ARG A 29 13.74 3.25 16.64
CA ARG A 29 14.93 4.10 16.50
C ARG A 29 15.63 3.91 15.16
N ARG A 30 16.12 5.01 14.58
CA ARG A 30 16.80 5.05 13.27
C ARG A 30 18.02 4.12 13.16
N ASN A 31 18.73 3.87 14.26
CA ASN A 31 19.82 2.89 14.31
C ASN A 31 19.42 1.45 13.94
N HIS A 32 18.14 1.16 13.71
CA HIS A 32 17.71 -0.14 13.19
C HIS A 32 17.25 -0.09 11.73
N ASN A 33 16.96 1.10 11.21
CA ASN A 33 16.28 1.31 9.93
C ASN A 33 16.51 2.72 9.36
N SER A 34 17.78 3.07 9.19
CA SER A 34 18.22 4.40 8.77
C SER A 34 17.92 4.72 7.32
N HIS A 35 17.19 5.82 7.11
CA HIS A 35 16.87 6.38 5.80
C HIS A 35 17.97 7.29 5.22
N LEU A 36 19.03 7.61 5.97
CA LEU A 36 19.97 8.68 5.60
C LEU A 36 20.65 8.45 4.25
N GLU A 37 21.20 7.26 4.03
CA GLU A 37 21.87 6.94 2.77
C GLU A 37 20.87 6.76 1.63
N MET A 38 19.69 6.20 1.93
CA MET A 38 18.60 6.08 0.96
C MET A 38 18.14 7.46 0.47
N ALA A 39 18.04 8.45 1.35
CA ALA A 39 17.69 9.82 0.97
C ALA A 39 18.78 10.45 0.08
N ARG A 40 20.06 10.20 0.42
CA ARG A 40 21.21 10.80 -0.25
C ARG A 40 21.46 10.27 -1.67
N HIS A 41 21.27 8.97 -1.88
CA HIS A 41 21.69 8.29 -3.11
C HIS A 41 20.51 8.03 -4.04
N THR A 42 20.69 8.35 -5.34
CA THR A 42 19.62 8.28 -6.34
C THR A 42 20.10 7.58 -7.61
N PRO A 43 19.31 6.66 -8.19
CA PRO A 43 19.63 6.02 -9.46
C PRO A 43 19.62 6.99 -10.65
N GLY A 44 19.11 8.22 -10.47
CA GLY A 44 19.21 9.28 -11.47
C GLY A 44 20.62 9.86 -11.65
N SER A 45 21.53 9.65 -10.69
CA SER A 45 22.91 10.17 -10.75
C SER A 45 23.99 9.08 -10.66
N MET A 46 23.63 7.84 -10.36
CA MET A 46 24.56 6.71 -10.23
C MET A 46 23.85 5.37 -10.44
N SER A 47 24.60 4.33 -10.84
CA SER A 47 24.05 2.98 -10.96
C SER A 47 23.66 2.39 -9.60
N MET A 48 22.73 1.42 -9.59
CA MET A 48 22.36 0.69 -8.37
C MET A 48 23.53 -0.06 -7.75
N SER A 49 24.45 -0.61 -8.56
CA SER A 49 25.69 -1.25 -8.06
C SER A 49 26.58 -0.27 -7.31
N ARG A 50 26.68 0.98 -7.78
CA ARG A 50 27.41 2.04 -7.10
C ARG A 50 26.71 2.48 -5.81
N ILE A 51 25.37 2.53 -5.81
CA ILE A 51 24.58 2.80 -4.60
C ILE A 51 24.85 1.70 -3.56
N GLN A 52 24.72 0.43 -3.93
CA GLN A 52 24.99 -0.70 -3.03
C GLN A 52 26.38 -0.59 -2.40
N LYS A 53 27.42 -0.34 -3.20
CA LYS A 53 28.78 -0.13 -2.70
C LYS A 53 28.86 1.04 -1.70
N LYS A 54 28.14 2.13 -1.96
CA LYS A 54 28.08 3.28 -1.03
C LYS A 54 27.38 2.94 0.28
N LEU A 55 26.32 2.13 0.26
CA LEU A 55 25.66 1.67 1.48
C LEU A 55 26.59 0.80 2.33
N LYS A 56 27.33 -0.12 1.68
CA LYS A 56 28.32 -0.98 2.33
C LYS A 56 29.48 -0.21 2.96
N GLU A 57 29.96 0.82 2.27
CA GLU A 57 31.05 1.68 2.73
C GLU A 57 30.61 2.80 3.69
N SER A 58 29.31 2.89 4.01
CA SER A 58 28.78 3.95 4.86
C SER A 58 29.32 3.83 6.27
N ARG A 59 29.98 4.90 6.73
CA ARG A 59 30.36 5.09 8.13
C ARG A 59 29.18 5.51 9.02
N PRO A 60 28.28 6.42 8.59
CA PRO A 60 27.16 6.84 9.45
C PRO A 60 26.07 5.78 9.59
N VAL A 61 25.92 4.84 8.65
CA VAL A 61 24.88 3.82 8.67
C VAL A 61 25.49 2.44 8.42
N PRO A 62 25.49 1.54 9.42
CA PRO A 62 25.88 0.16 9.19
C PRO A 62 25.07 -0.50 8.07
N GLU A 63 25.70 -1.36 7.28
CA GLU A 63 25.13 -1.97 6.06
C GLU A 63 23.73 -2.58 6.30
N HIS A 64 23.58 -3.41 7.32
CA HIS A 64 22.33 -4.09 7.71
C HIS A 64 21.26 -3.19 8.36
N GLN A 65 21.55 -1.89 8.56
CA GLN A 65 20.65 -0.93 9.18
C GLN A 65 20.07 0.06 8.17
N ASN A 66 20.40 -0.08 6.87
CA ASN A 66 19.80 0.74 5.83
C ASN A 66 18.30 0.44 5.70
N PHE A 67 17.51 1.48 5.40
CA PHE A 67 16.05 1.41 5.22
C PHE A 67 15.62 0.31 4.22
N LEU A 68 16.37 0.19 3.13
CA LEU A 68 16.42 -0.99 2.26
C LEU A 68 17.81 -1.61 2.39
N ASN A 69 17.87 -2.88 2.80
CA ASN A 69 19.11 -3.62 2.79
C ASN A 69 19.34 -4.22 1.40
N LEU A 70 20.50 -3.91 0.82
CA LEU A 70 20.93 -4.41 -0.49
C LEU A 70 22.15 -5.35 -0.37
N GLU A 71 22.55 -5.76 0.83
CA GLU A 71 23.74 -6.57 1.09
C GLU A 71 23.82 -7.83 0.22
N HIS A 72 22.69 -8.52 0.05
CA HIS A 72 22.61 -9.78 -0.67
C HIS A 72 22.22 -9.65 -2.15
N LEU A 73 22.08 -8.41 -2.65
CA LEU A 73 21.80 -8.15 -4.06
C LEU A 73 23.06 -8.39 -4.89
N GLY A 74 22.98 -9.13 -5.99
CA GLY A 74 24.11 -9.29 -6.92
C GLY A 74 23.93 -8.51 -8.21
N PHE A 75 25.04 -8.11 -8.83
CA PHE A 75 25.05 -7.51 -10.17
C PHE A 75 26.02 -8.27 -11.06
N THR A 76 25.58 -8.66 -12.26
CA THR A 76 26.46 -9.24 -13.30
C THR A 76 27.34 -8.16 -13.92
N GLU A 77 28.30 -8.56 -14.76
CA GLU A 77 29.17 -7.63 -15.48
C GLU A 77 28.37 -6.70 -16.42
N GLU A 78 27.29 -7.20 -16.99
CA GLU A 78 26.33 -6.47 -17.82
C GLU A 78 25.37 -5.60 -16.99
N GLY A 79 25.46 -5.66 -15.67
CA GLY A 79 24.61 -4.91 -14.74
C GLY A 79 23.23 -5.53 -14.50
N ALA A 80 23.00 -6.78 -14.94
CA ALA A 80 21.78 -7.52 -14.60
C ALA A 80 21.78 -7.90 -13.11
N ILE A 81 20.60 -8.10 -12.52
CA ILE A 81 20.50 -8.40 -11.09
C ILE A 81 20.45 -9.92 -10.89
N LEU A 82 21.45 -10.48 -10.20
CA LEU A 82 21.49 -11.90 -9.86
C LEU A 82 22.47 -12.15 -8.68
N PRO A 83 22.02 -12.69 -7.53
CA PRO A 83 20.63 -12.97 -7.17
C PRO A 83 19.84 -11.69 -6.86
N PHE A 84 18.52 -11.77 -7.01
CA PHE A 84 17.58 -10.74 -6.57
C PHE A 84 17.16 -10.98 -5.13
N HIS A 85 17.90 -10.42 -4.17
CA HIS A 85 17.58 -10.47 -2.75
C HIS A 85 17.68 -9.07 -2.14
N LEU A 86 16.58 -8.61 -1.53
CA LEU A 86 16.48 -7.32 -0.85
C LEU A 86 15.69 -7.49 0.45
N GLU A 87 15.97 -6.64 1.44
CA GLU A 87 15.23 -6.63 2.70
C GLU A 87 14.63 -5.25 2.97
N PHE A 88 13.34 -5.23 3.32
CA PHE A 88 12.67 -4.04 3.82
C PHE A 88 12.90 -3.97 5.34
N ARG A 89 13.68 -2.98 5.80
CA ARG A 89 14.09 -2.87 7.22
C ARG A 89 13.28 -1.85 8.01
N PHE A 90 12.54 -1.01 7.31
CA PHE A 90 11.72 0.04 7.93
C PHE A 90 10.49 -0.42 8.72
N PRO A 91 9.90 -1.62 8.50
CA PRO A 91 8.80 -2.07 9.33
C PRO A 91 9.24 -2.26 10.79
N ASP A 92 8.40 -1.81 11.71
CA ASP A 92 8.60 -2.02 13.13
C ASP A 92 8.09 -3.42 13.56
N PRO A 93 8.44 -3.90 14.77
CA PRO A 93 7.89 -5.15 15.29
C PRO A 93 6.36 -5.11 15.31
N ASP A 94 5.78 -6.18 14.76
CA ASP A 94 4.35 -6.34 14.56
C ASP A 94 3.98 -7.79 14.93
N LEU A 95 2.98 -7.96 15.79
CA LEU A 95 2.51 -9.26 16.23
C LEU A 95 1.14 -9.63 15.67
N SER A 96 0.56 -8.81 14.78
CA SER A 96 -0.68 -9.11 14.06
C SER A 96 -0.37 -9.90 12.78
N PRO A 97 -0.74 -11.20 12.67
CA PRO A 97 -0.56 -11.97 11.45
C PRO A 97 -1.26 -11.33 10.24
N THR A 98 -2.45 -10.77 10.43
CA THR A 98 -3.19 -10.08 9.36
C THR A 98 -2.42 -8.86 8.85
N SER A 99 -1.91 -8.02 9.76
CA SER A 99 -1.10 -6.86 9.36
C SER A 99 0.21 -7.26 8.68
N VAL A 100 0.93 -8.27 9.20
CA VAL A 100 2.19 -8.74 8.61
C VAL A 100 1.97 -9.27 7.20
N THR A 101 0.87 -10.00 6.99
CA THR A 101 0.48 -10.53 5.68
C THR A 101 0.15 -9.40 4.71
N ALA A 102 -0.67 -8.43 5.12
CA ALA A 102 -1.01 -7.28 4.29
C ALA A 102 0.23 -6.43 3.92
N LYS A 103 1.16 -6.22 4.86
CA LYS A 103 2.44 -5.54 4.61
C LYS A 103 3.35 -6.32 3.64
N THR A 104 3.32 -7.64 3.69
CA THR A 104 4.02 -8.48 2.69
C THR A 104 3.48 -8.22 1.29
N PHE A 105 2.15 -8.14 1.14
CA PHE A 105 1.52 -7.81 -0.14
C PHE A 105 1.78 -6.35 -0.57
N LEU A 106 1.85 -5.39 0.36
CA LEU A 106 2.30 -4.03 0.07
C LEU A 106 3.70 -4.04 -0.58
N PHE A 107 4.65 -4.79 -0.02
CA PHE A 107 6.01 -4.86 -0.55
C PHE A 107 6.08 -5.56 -1.91
N LEU A 108 5.30 -6.62 -2.10
CA LEU A 108 5.15 -7.27 -3.40
C LEU A 108 4.54 -6.30 -4.43
N ALA A 109 3.47 -5.58 -4.07
CA ALA A 109 2.82 -4.62 -4.95
C ALA A 109 3.77 -3.48 -5.34
N MET A 110 4.55 -2.95 -4.39
CA MET A 110 5.60 -1.97 -4.68
C MET A 110 6.66 -2.51 -5.64
N LEU A 111 7.09 -3.76 -5.47
CA LEU A 111 8.05 -4.42 -6.35
C LEU A 111 7.47 -4.55 -7.77
N LEU A 112 6.28 -5.11 -7.92
CA LEU A 112 5.62 -5.28 -9.21
C LEU A 112 5.36 -3.93 -9.89
N LYS A 113 4.89 -2.93 -9.14
CA LYS A 113 4.72 -1.57 -9.66
C LYS A 113 6.04 -0.97 -10.13
N ALA A 114 7.14 -1.25 -9.42
CA ALA A 114 8.45 -0.79 -9.85
C ALA A 114 8.91 -1.46 -11.16
N VAL A 115 8.56 -2.73 -11.39
CA VAL A 115 8.77 -3.40 -12.68
C VAL A 115 7.93 -2.73 -13.77
N ASP A 116 6.65 -2.50 -13.52
CA ASP A 116 5.74 -1.81 -14.44
C ASP A 116 6.22 -0.39 -14.77
N LEU A 117 6.89 0.31 -13.85
CA LEU A 117 7.44 1.64 -14.12
C LEU A 117 8.77 1.59 -14.88
N SER A 118 9.51 0.49 -14.80
CA SER A 118 10.83 0.34 -15.42
C SER A 118 10.81 0.36 -16.95
N GLN A 119 9.69 0.01 -17.59
CA GLN A 119 9.49 0.19 -19.04
C GLN A 119 9.52 1.66 -19.50
N TYR A 120 9.30 2.62 -18.59
CA TYR A 120 9.33 4.06 -18.89
C TYR A 120 10.65 4.73 -18.49
N GLY A 121 11.69 3.93 -18.16
CA GLY A 121 12.96 4.44 -17.67
C GLY A 121 12.96 4.72 -16.17
N VAL A 122 13.91 5.55 -15.71
CA VAL A 122 14.09 5.84 -14.28
C VAL A 122 13.13 6.94 -13.84
N ILE A 123 12.21 6.62 -12.92
CA ILE A 123 11.26 7.61 -12.39
C ILE A 123 11.96 8.63 -11.49
N HIS A 124 11.54 9.89 -11.54
CA HIS A 124 12.02 10.93 -10.62
C HIS A 124 11.17 10.98 -9.34
N VAL A 125 11.81 11.29 -8.20
CA VAL A 125 11.16 11.36 -6.88
C VAL A 125 10.42 12.70 -6.64
N GLY A 126 10.09 13.41 -7.72
CA GLY A 126 9.39 14.71 -7.65
C GLY A 126 10.30 15.94 -7.50
N LYS A 127 9.71 17.09 -7.17
CA LYS A 127 10.40 18.40 -7.08
C LYS A 127 11.21 18.53 -5.78
N ILE A 128 12.21 19.42 -5.77
CA ILE A 128 13.12 19.63 -4.63
C ILE A 128 12.39 20.01 -3.33
N VAL A 129 11.39 20.89 -3.40
CA VAL A 129 10.66 21.37 -2.21
C VAL A 129 9.87 20.23 -1.54
N PRO A 130 8.99 19.49 -2.24
CA PRO A 130 8.36 18.29 -1.70
C PRO A 130 9.36 17.26 -1.15
N TRP A 131 10.48 17.06 -1.86
CA TRP A 131 11.52 16.12 -1.41
C TRP A 131 12.15 16.52 -0.06
N ARG A 132 12.39 17.82 0.17
CA ARG A 132 12.88 18.31 1.47
C ARG A 132 11.87 18.04 2.59
N ARG A 133 10.58 18.25 2.32
CA ARG A 133 9.51 17.93 3.28
C ARG A 133 9.50 16.43 3.62
N LYS A 134 9.65 15.54 2.64
CA LYS A 134 9.75 14.09 2.89
C LYS A 134 10.94 13.72 3.81
N ILE A 135 12.10 14.37 3.63
CA ILE A 135 13.26 14.15 4.51
C ILE A 135 12.98 14.65 5.94
N GLU A 136 12.33 15.81 6.07
CA GLU A 136 11.92 16.36 7.36
C GLU A 136 10.98 15.40 8.10
N LEU A 137 9.93 14.92 7.44
CA LEU A 137 8.99 13.93 7.98
C LEU A 137 9.71 12.64 8.42
N LEU A 138 10.65 12.13 7.61
CA LEU A 138 11.45 10.97 8.00
C LEU A 138 12.31 11.23 9.22
N ASN A 139 12.88 12.43 9.40
CA ASN A 139 13.65 12.75 10.59
C ASN A 139 12.74 12.87 11.83
N MET A 140 11.49 13.30 11.67
CA MET A 140 10.51 13.29 12.76
C MET A 140 10.07 11.87 13.13
N LEU A 141 9.89 10.98 12.15
CA LEU A 141 9.46 9.59 12.37
C LEU A 141 10.60 8.64 12.76
N SER A 142 11.81 8.86 12.26
CA SER A 142 12.96 7.97 12.43
C SER A 142 14.19 8.77 12.83
N ASN A 143 14.44 8.85 14.13
CA ASN A 143 15.59 9.54 14.71
C ASN A 143 16.23 8.71 15.83
N ASN A 144 17.23 9.31 16.48
CA ASN A 144 17.98 8.69 17.56
C ASN A 144 17.78 9.41 18.89
N ASP A 145 16.77 10.28 18.98
CA ASP A 145 16.58 11.22 20.08
C ASP A 145 15.65 10.64 21.16
N GLY A 146 14.95 9.54 20.84
CA GLY A 146 14.13 8.77 21.79
C GLY A 146 14.90 7.79 22.66
N ASN A 147 14.16 7.05 23.49
CA ASN A 147 14.70 6.00 24.35
C ASN A 147 15.34 4.86 23.55
N LEU A 148 16.17 4.04 24.20
CA LEU A 148 17.06 3.03 23.58
C LEU A 148 16.55 2.33 22.31
N ALA A 149 15.28 1.91 22.27
CA ALA A 149 14.66 1.19 21.15
C ALA A 149 13.78 2.03 20.21
N THR A 150 13.41 3.26 20.56
CA THR A 150 12.40 4.07 19.85
C THR A 150 12.95 5.41 19.38
N SER A 151 12.35 5.94 18.31
CA SER A 151 12.54 7.34 17.93
C SER A 151 11.74 8.25 18.87
N ASP A 152 12.15 9.51 19.01
CA ASP A 152 11.31 10.54 19.63
C ASP A 152 10.38 11.10 18.55
N THR A 153 9.09 10.80 18.65
CA THR A 153 8.06 11.26 17.71
C THR A 153 7.15 12.34 18.31
N SER A 154 7.57 12.98 19.41
CA SER A 154 6.78 14.03 20.09
C SER A 154 6.45 15.23 19.18
N ALA A 155 7.29 15.52 18.19
CA ALA A 155 7.08 16.59 17.21
C ALA A 155 6.08 16.23 16.09
N VAL A 156 5.64 14.96 15.99
CA VAL A 156 4.66 14.53 14.98
C VAL A 156 3.27 14.94 15.47
N SER A 157 2.76 16.09 15.04
CA SER A 157 1.39 16.55 15.37
C SER A 157 0.32 15.75 14.62
N ASP A 158 -0.95 15.97 14.95
CA ASP A 158 -2.07 15.34 14.24
C ASP A 158 -2.19 15.85 12.79
N ASP A 159 -1.86 17.11 12.52
CA ASP A 159 -1.76 17.64 11.15
C ASP A 159 -0.71 16.89 10.31
N ILE A 160 0.41 16.50 10.95
CA ILE A 160 1.45 15.70 10.28
C ILE A 160 0.97 14.27 10.05
N ILE A 161 0.24 13.68 11.01
CA ILE A 161 -0.38 12.37 10.80
C ILE A 161 -1.35 12.43 9.62
N GLU A 162 -2.15 13.48 9.51
CA GLU A 162 -3.07 13.66 8.39
C GLU A 162 -2.33 13.83 7.05
N GLU A 163 -1.24 14.61 7.00
CA GLU A 163 -0.38 14.72 5.82
C GLU A 163 0.14 13.33 5.37
N LEU A 164 0.59 12.51 6.32
CA LEU A 164 1.09 11.17 6.07
C LEU A 164 -0.02 10.17 5.67
N ARG A 165 -1.24 10.31 6.21
CA ARG A 165 -2.43 9.55 5.79
C ARG A 165 -2.76 9.80 4.34
N GLN A 166 -2.82 11.06 3.93
CA GLN A 166 -3.08 11.43 2.54
C GLN A 166 -2.01 10.88 1.59
N GLY A 167 -0.74 10.95 1.98
CA GLY A 167 0.34 10.32 1.22
C GLY A 167 0.23 8.79 1.17
N SER A 168 -0.27 8.17 2.24
CA SER A 168 -0.49 6.72 2.32
C SER A 168 -1.61 6.29 1.38
N TYR A 169 -2.71 7.04 1.32
CA TYR A 169 -3.77 6.83 0.34
C TYR A 169 -3.27 7.02 -1.10
N GLU A 170 -2.48 8.06 -1.38
CA GLU A 170 -1.86 8.24 -2.71
C GLU A 170 -1.00 7.02 -3.11
N LEU A 171 -0.23 6.47 -2.18
CA LEU A 171 0.55 5.25 -2.41
C LEU A 171 -0.38 4.05 -2.69
N LEU A 172 -1.40 3.83 -1.87
CA LEU A 172 -2.28 2.69 -2.01
C LEU A 172 -3.12 2.77 -3.29
N ASP A 173 -3.60 3.95 -3.66
CA ASP A 173 -4.28 4.21 -4.95
C ASP A 173 -3.37 3.90 -6.14
N LEU A 174 -2.08 4.28 -6.06
CA LEU A 174 -1.10 3.96 -7.09
C LEU A 174 -0.89 2.44 -7.26
N LEU A 175 -1.03 1.70 -6.16
CA LEU A 175 -0.83 0.25 -6.09
C LEU A 175 -2.12 -0.56 -6.29
N ALA A 176 -3.30 0.04 -6.16
CA ALA A 176 -4.60 -0.64 -6.27
C ALA A 176 -4.72 -1.51 -7.53
N PRO A 177 -4.29 -1.07 -8.74
CA PRO A 177 -4.35 -1.93 -9.93
C PRO A 177 -3.48 -3.19 -9.88
N ILE A 178 -2.52 -3.27 -8.95
CA ILE A 178 -1.73 -4.50 -8.70
C ILE A 178 -2.52 -5.43 -7.77
N PHE A 179 -3.18 -4.90 -6.74
CA PHE A 179 -4.03 -5.68 -5.85
C PHE A 179 -5.24 -6.26 -6.58
N ASP A 180 -5.85 -5.53 -7.51
CA ASP A 180 -6.96 -6.00 -8.35
C ASP A 180 -6.58 -7.25 -9.18
N ARG A 181 -5.29 -7.47 -9.44
CA ARG A 181 -4.77 -8.65 -10.18
C ARG A 181 -4.45 -9.84 -9.27
N LEU A 182 -4.50 -9.67 -7.95
CA LEU A 182 -4.10 -10.68 -6.99
C LEU A 182 -5.28 -11.55 -6.50
N ASP A 183 -6.45 -11.48 -7.16
CA ASP A 183 -7.70 -12.24 -6.97
C ASP A 183 -8.01 -12.67 -5.52
N ASP A 184 -9.14 -12.20 -4.97
CA ASP A 184 -9.61 -12.54 -3.62
C ASP A 184 -8.60 -12.23 -2.50
N ASN A 185 -7.82 -11.15 -2.67
CA ASN A 185 -6.81 -10.72 -1.69
C ASN A 185 -7.25 -9.46 -0.91
N PRO A 186 -7.61 -9.58 0.37
CA PRO A 186 -8.12 -8.45 1.15
C PRO A 186 -7.00 -7.54 1.70
N ALA A 187 -5.74 -7.72 1.29
CA ALA A 187 -4.62 -6.95 1.82
C ALA A 187 -4.80 -5.45 1.59
N LEU A 188 -5.43 -5.02 0.48
CA LEU A 188 -5.65 -3.61 0.22
C LEU A 188 -6.56 -2.98 1.28
N ASP A 189 -7.65 -3.64 1.66
CA ASP A 189 -8.59 -3.14 2.68
C ASP A 189 -7.94 -3.05 4.06
N VAL A 190 -7.14 -4.06 4.41
CA VAL A 190 -6.33 -4.05 5.63
C VAL A 190 -5.33 -2.88 5.59
N LEU A 191 -4.65 -2.66 4.46
CA LEU A 191 -3.69 -1.57 4.29
C LEU A 191 -4.36 -0.20 4.33
N LEU A 192 -5.56 -0.04 3.77
CA LEU A 192 -6.35 1.19 3.86
C LEU A 192 -6.73 1.48 5.32
N SER A 193 -7.14 0.45 6.07
CA SER A 193 -7.36 0.59 7.51
C SER A 193 -6.10 0.98 8.27
N LEU A 194 -4.93 0.45 7.90
CA LEU A 194 -3.64 0.78 8.51
C LEU A 194 -3.10 2.15 8.07
N ALA A 195 -3.45 2.62 6.87
CA ALA A 195 -3.18 3.98 6.43
C ALA A 195 -3.96 4.97 7.29
N GLU A 196 -5.24 4.70 7.55
CA GLU A 196 -6.07 5.53 8.43
C GLU A 196 -5.58 5.47 9.87
N THR A 197 -5.45 4.28 10.45
CA THR A 197 -5.02 4.13 11.84
C THR A 197 -3.96 3.04 11.94
N PRO A 198 -2.67 3.39 11.80
CA PRO A 198 -1.59 2.41 11.90
C PRO A 198 -1.55 1.80 13.30
N ILE A 199 -0.93 0.62 13.40
CA ILE A 199 -0.79 -0.13 14.65
C ILE A 199 -0.23 0.74 15.77
N SER A 200 0.74 1.61 15.49
CA SER A 200 1.28 2.50 16.52
C SER A 200 0.23 3.38 17.18
N LEU A 201 -0.73 3.92 16.42
CA LEU A 201 -1.82 4.74 16.93
C LEU A 201 -2.88 3.91 17.65
N LEU A 202 -3.20 2.71 17.17
CA LEU A 202 -4.06 1.77 17.90
C LEU A 202 -3.47 1.45 19.28
N ARG A 203 -2.17 1.13 19.34
CA ARG A 203 -1.49 0.85 20.61
C ARG A 203 -1.44 2.08 21.52
N CYS A 204 -1.27 3.29 20.98
CA CYS A 204 -1.37 4.53 21.77
C CYS A 204 -2.76 4.73 22.37
N ALA A 205 -3.81 4.30 21.68
CA ALA A 205 -5.19 4.36 22.15
C ALA A 205 -5.54 3.25 23.17
N GLY A 206 -4.59 2.36 23.48
CA GLY A 206 -4.72 1.35 24.53
C GLY A 206 -5.10 -0.04 24.03
N TYR A 207 -5.21 -0.24 22.71
CA TYR A 207 -5.51 -1.56 22.16
C TYR A 207 -4.33 -2.53 22.33
N ASP A 208 -4.62 -3.75 22.75
CA ASP A 208 -3.65 -4.84 22.76
C ASP A 208 -3.54 -5.56 21.41
N TRP A 209 -2.66 -6.55 21.32
CA TRP A 209 -2.41 -7.25 20.06
C TRP A 209 -3.58 -8.13 19.61
N ASP A 210 -4.32 -8.71 20.54
CA ASP A 210 -5.46 -9.58 20.23
C ASP A 210 -6.63 -8.74 19.70
N GLU A 211 -6.88 -7.56 20.30
CA GLU A 211 -7.87 -6.60 19.83
C GLU A 211 -7.50 -6.01 18.46
N ILE A 212 -6.22 -5.70 18.24
CA ILE A 212 -5.72 -5.21 16.94
C ILE A 212 -5.91 -6.29 15.88
N GLU A 213 -5.55 -7.54 16.16
CA GLU A 213 -5.72 -8.64 15.22
C GLU A 213 -7.19 -8.86 14.88
N ALA A 214 -8.08 -8.91 15.88
CA ALA A 214 -9.52 -9.07 15.65
C ALA A 214 -10.06 -7.96 14.73
N ARG A 215 -9.70 -6.71 15.01
CA ARG A 215 -10.11 -5.54 14.21
C ARG A 215 -9.61 -5.60 12.77
N LEU A 216 -8.37 -6.05 12.55
CA LEU A 216 -7.81 -6.15 11.20
C LEU A 216 -8.36 -7.37 10.47
N ALA A 217 -8.59 -8.48 11.17
CA ALA A 217 -9.19 -9.69 10.62
C ALA A 217 -10.60 -9.43 10.10
N GLU A 218 -11.41 -8.60 10.79
CA GLU A 218 -12.72 -8.13 10.29
C GLU A 218 -12.64 -7.46 8.91
N ARG A 219 -11.51 -6.80 8.59
CA ARG A 219 -11.27 -6.21 7.27
C ARG A 219 -10.78 -7.21 6.24
N ALA A 220 -10.28 -8.35 6.70
CA ALA A 220 -9.79 -9.44 5.85
C ALA A 220 -10.89 -10.44 5.48
N VAL A 221 -12.02 -10.45 6.20
CA VAL A 221 -13.16 -11.29 5.83
C VAL A 221 -13.91 -10.60 4.69
N PRO A 222 -14.17 -11.30 3.56
CA PRO A 222 -15.23 -10.87 2.64
C PRO A 222 -16.51 -10.64 3.45
N ASP A 223 -17.34 -9.66 3.10
CA ASP A 223 -18.63 -9.44 3.78
C ASP A 223 -19.38 -10.79 3.93
N GLU A 224 -20.21 -11.02 4.95
CA GLU A 224 -20.87 -12.33 5.22
C GLU A 224 -21.61 -12.94 4.00
N VAL A 225 -21.81 -12.15 2.96
CA VAL A 225 -22.50 -12.44 1.70
C VAL A 225 -21.53 -12.72 0.52
N GLY A 226 -20.21 -12.61 0.73
CA GLY A 226 -19.17 -12.78 -0.29
C GLY A 226 -19.10 -11.63 -1.30
N LEU A 227 -19.52 -10.43 -0.91
CA LEU A 227 -19.59 -9.25 -1.77
C LEU A 227 -18.44 -8.28 -1.46
N ASP A 228 -17.74 -7.83 -2.49
CA ASP A 228 -16.73 -6.79 -2.38
C ASP A 228 -17.30 -5.39 -2.74
N ASP A 229 -16.45 -4.35 -2.70
CA ASP A 229 -16.84 -2.99 -3.04
C ASP A 229 -17.31 -2.81 -4.49
N THR A 230 -16.80 -3.61 -5.42
CA THR A 230 -17.26 -3.60 -6.81
C THR A 230 -18.66 -4.17 -6.90
N ASP A 231 -18.96 -5.23 -6.15
CA ASP A 231 -20.31 -5.78 -6.08
C ASP A 231 -21.29 -4.78 -5.44
N ARG A 232 -20.88 -4.09 -4.37
CA ARG A 232 -21.70 -3.03 -3.75
C ARG A 232 -21.98 -1.89 -4.73
N ARG A 233 -20.98 -1.45 -5.50
CA ARG A 233 -21.15 -0.42 -6.55
C ARG A 233 -22.06 -0.92 -7.68
N LEU A 234 -21.88 -2.16 -8.11
CA LEU A 234 -22.72 -2.80 -9.12
C LEU A 234 -24.19 -2.83 -8.64
N MET A 235 -24.43 -3.28 -7.40
CA MET A 235 -25.75 -3.30 -6.78
C MET A 235 -26.35 -1.89 -6.67
N GLN A 236 -25.60 -0.92 -6.15
CA GLN A 236 -26.06 0.45 -6.01
C GLN A 236 -26.51 1.04 -7.35
N ARG A 237 -25.73 0.85 -8.42
CA ARG A 237 -26.05 1.37 -9.75
C ARG A 237 -27.25 0.69 -10.39
N ILE A 238 -27.45 -0.61 -10.12
CA ILE A 238 -28.65 -1.36 -10.50
C ILE A 238 -29.87 -0.78 -9.78
N GLU A 239 -29.81 -0.62 -8.44
CA GLU A 239 -30.92 -0.13 -7.62
C GLU A 239 -31.33 1.31 -7.97
N LEU A 240 -30.34 2.17 -8.20
CA LEU A 240 -30.57 3.57 -8.57
C LEU A 240 -30.94 3.74 -10.05
N GLY A 241 -30.88 2.67 -10.86
CA GLY A 241 -31.19 2.71 -12.29
C GLY A 241 -30.25 3.61 -13.10
N GLU A 242 -29.00 3.80 -12.65
CA GLU A 242 -28.05 4.73 -13.29
C GLU A 242 -27.69 4.34 -14.73
N TRP A 243 -27.89 3.06 -15.06
CA TRP A 243 -27.70 2.50 -16.41
C TRP A 243 -29.02 2.18 -17.10
N ALA A 244 -30.06 2.96 -16.87
CA ALA A 244 -31.33 2.84 -17.60
C ALA A 244 -31.22 3.16 -19.11
N ASN A 245 -32.30 2.88 -19.83
CA ASN A 245 -32.50 3.16 -21.25
C ASN A 245 -31.49 2.48 -22.18
N GLN A 246 -30.98 1.30 -21.81
CA GLN A 246 -30.14 0.50 -22.71
C GLN A 246 -31.00 -0.34 -23.66
N PRO A 247 -30.57 -0.49 -24.92
CA PRO A 247 -31.37 -1.17 -25.96
C PRO A 247 -31.46 -2.69 -25.78
N SER A 248 -30.55 -3.28 -25.01
CA SER A 248 -30.51 -4.72 -24.70
C SER A 248 -29.72 -4.99 -23.42
N ALA A 249 -29.88 -6.19 -22.88
CA ALA A 249 -29.07 -6.68 -21.76
C ALA A 249 -27.57 -6.68 -22.10
N ASP A 250 -27.20 -7.07 -23.32
CA ASP A 250 -25.80 -7.05 -23.76
C ASP A 250 -25.22 -5.63 -23.77
N ALA A 251 -25.98 -4.65 -24.27
CA ALA A 251 -25.55 -3.25 -24.28
C ALA A 251 -25.38 -2.70 -22.86
N TRP A 252 -26.27 -3.13 -21.95
CA TRP A 252 -26.17 -2.82 -20.53
C TRP A 252 -24.91 -3.43 -19.90
N GLN A 253 -24.62 -4.72 -20.16
CA GLN A 253 -23.45 -5.41 -19.65
C GLN A 253 -22.16 -4.76 -20.15
N TRP A 254 -22.09 -4.38 -21.43
CA TRP A 254 -20.94 -3.64 -21.97
C TRP A 254 -20.72 -2.30 -21.28
N ARG A 255 -21.80 -1.58 -20.98
CA ARG A 255 -21.72 -0.31 -20.25
C ARG A 255 -21.26 -0.51 -18.81
N ALA A 256 -21.86 -1.47 -18.10
CA ALA A 256 -21.52 -1.81 -16.72
C ALA A 256 -20.06 -2.26 -16.60
N ALA A 257 -19.60 -3.17 -17.47
CA ALA A 257 -18.22 -3.64 -17.53
C ALA A 257 -17.24 -2.48 -17.74
N ARG A 258 -17.54 -1.56 -18.66
CA ARG A 258 -16.68 -0.41 -18.93
C ARG A 258 -16.62 0.57 -17.76
N GLU A 259 -17.76 0.88 -17.14
CA GLU A 259 -17.83 1.86 -16.04
C GLU A 259 -17.26 1.31 -14.72
N LEU A 260 -17.29 -0.01 -14.54
CA LEU A 260 -16.68 -0.70 -13.39
C LEU A 260 -15.28 -1.25 -13.69
N TYR A 261 -14.73 -1.02 -14.88
CA TYR A 261 -13.42 -1.52 -15.31
C TYR A 261 -13.27 -3.06 -15.24
N LEU A 262 -14.36 -3.78 -15.51
CA LEU A 262 -14.41 -5.24 -15.49
C LEU A 262 -14.25 -5.85 -16.88
N THR A 263 -13.72 -7.08 -16.93
CA THR A 263 -13.80 -7.92 -18.13
C THR A 263 -15.22 -8.48 -18.27
N PRO A 264 -15.67 -8.87 -19.48
CA PRO A 264 -16.99 -9.48 -19.65
C PRO A 264 -17.20 -10.75 -18.80
N GLN A 265 -16.16 -11.56 -18.65
CA GLN A 265 -16.18 -12.80 -17.85
C GLN A 265 -16.34 -12.49 -16.36
N GLU A 266 -15.65 -11.47 -15.88
CA GLU A 266 -15.73 -11.07 -14.47
C GLU A 266 -17.08 -10.44 -14.14
N LEU A 267 -17.63 -9.62 -15.05
CA LEU A 267 -18.98 -9.10 -14.89
C LEU A 267 -20.01 -10.22 -14.86
N GLU A 268 -19.91 -11.21 -15.75
CA GLU A 268 -20.83 -12.36 -15.78
C GLU A 268 -20.78 -13.17 -14.48
N ARG A 269 -19.57 -13.44 -13.96
CA ARG A 269 -19.37 -14.10 -12.67
C ARG A 269 -20.07 -13.37 -11.53
N ARG A 270 -19.88 -12.04 -11.45
CA ARG A 270 -20.46 -11.18 -10.42
C ARG A 270 -21.98 -11.05 -10.54
N LEU A 271 -22.50 -10.91 -11.76
CA LEU A 271 -23.93 -10.92 -12.00
C LEU A 271 -24.56 -12.26 -11.59
N GLY A 272 -23.87 -13.39 -11.82
CA GLY A 272 -24.31 -14.70 -11.34
C GLY A 272 -24.37 -14.80 -9.81
N GLN A 273 -23.38 -14.23 -9.11
CA GLN A 273 -23.39 -14.15 -7.64
C GLN A 273 -24.55 -13.28 -7.13
N LEU A 274 -24.76 -12.10 -7.73
CA LEU A 274 -25.85 -11.20 -7.37
C LEU A 274 -27.24 -11.80 -7.67
N ASP A 275 -27.37 -12.56 -8.77
CA ASP A 275 -28.60 -13.28 -9.10
C ASP A 275 -28.92 -14.36 -8.06
N ALA A 276 -27.91 -15.11 -7.63
CA ALA A 276 -28.07 -16.10 -6.56
C ALA A 276 -28.48 -15.47 -5.22
N LEU A 277 -28.06 -14.23 -4.96
CA LEU A 277 -28.29 -13.52 -3.70
C LEU A 277 -29.64 -12.80 -3.64
N ARG A 278 -30.00 -12.07 -4.69
CA ARG A 278 -31.18 -11.18 -4.70
C ARG A 278 -32.09 -11.34 -5.91
N GLY A 279 -31.76 -12.26 -6.80
CA GLY A 279 -32.41 -12.42 -8.09
C GLY A 279 -32.22 -11.21 -8.99
N LEU A 280 -31.82 -11.45 -10.22
CA LEU A 280 -31.63 -10.43 -11.23
C LEU A 280 -32.50 -10.73 -12.45
N ARG A 281 -33.14 -9.69 -12.99
CA ARG A 281 -33.81 -9.80 -14.27
C ARG A 281 -33.63 -8.55 -15.11
N TRP A 282 -33.69 -8.74 -16.41
CA TRP A 282 -33.77 -7.65 -17.38
C TRP A 282 -35.19 -7.06 -17.41
N ASP A 283 -35.33 -5.76 -17.21
CA ASP A 283 -36.57 -5.02 -17.42
C ASP A 283 -36.55 -4.32 -18.78
N THR A 284 -37.35 -4.84 -19.72
CA THR A 284 -37.46 -4.30 -21.09
C THR A 284 -38.12 -2.92 -21.16
N ARG A 285 -38.91 -2.53 -20.15
CA ARG A 285 -39.58 -1.22 -20.11
C ARG A 285 -38.61 -0.12 -19.69
N GLN A 286 -37.76 -0.41 -18.72
CA GLN A 286 -36.77 0.53 -18.21
C GLN A 286 -35.43 0.46 -18.95
N GLY A 287 -35.19 -0.64 -19.67
CA GLY A 287 -33.92 -0.89 -20.35
C GLY A 287 -32.75 -1.02 -19.37
N THR A 288 -32.95 -1.75 -18.27
CA THR A 288 -31.93 -2.00 -17.23
C THR A 288 -32.12 -3.36 -16.55
N MET A 289 -31.09 -3.82 -15.85
CA MET A 289 -31.22 -4.88 -14.85
C MET A 289 -31.92 -4.35 -13.60
N VAL A 290 -32.75 -5.18 -12.97
CA VAL A 290 -33.44 -4.90 -11.70
C VAL A 290 -33.38 -6.11 -10.77
N PHE A 291 -33.35 -5.87 -9.46
CA PHE A 291 -33.46 -6.94 -8.46
C PHE A 291 -34.90 -7.44 -8.34
N THR A 292 -35.08 -8.73 -8.03
CA THR A 292 -36.39 -9.36 -7.90
C THR A 292 -36.81 -9.69 -6.47
N SER A 293 -35.87 -9.65 -5.52
CA SER A 293 -36.12 -9.71 -4.07
C SER A 293 -35.65 -8.46 -3.34
#